data_AF-A0A2P7R1X9-F1
#
_entry.id   AF-A0A2P7R1X9-F1
#
_cell.length_a   1.000
_cell.length_b   1.000
_cell.length_c   1.000
_cell.angle_alpha   90.00
_cell.angle_beta   90.00
_cell.angle_gamma   90.00
#
_symmetry.space_group_name_H-M   'P 1'
#
loop_
_entity.id
_entity.type
_entity.pdbx_description
1 polymer ?
#
loop_
_entity_poly.entity_id
_entity_poly.type
_entity_poly.pdbx_seq_one_letter_code
_entity_poly.pdbx_strand_id
1 'polypeptide(L)'
;MSVLGQVLRSLQDSGRGSLDPDRVCVQLLRDCRHAEQHMLGLERQCRQLKAEFERLNARQAPLARRLAGLEQATLAALGRGEEQQARRLATEVAAAEDEQDAVRQRLERLGRRLRYYQDRWLGAERHYHDLCRQLAMAKTTACVRKTMAAIRHHPQVTLVNAKQALADIRAREQQKDRDPEPDDSPQALCPHSADQVLARLQRQLGGRP
;
A
#
# COMPACT_ATOMS: atom_id res chain seq x y z
N MET A 1 27.56 -17.47 10.96
CA MET A 1 27.28 -16.35 11.90
C MET A 1 25.91 -15.77 11.59
N SER A 2 25.07 -15.49 12.60
CA SER A 2 23.71 -14.98 12.39
C SER A 2 23.72 -13.53 11.89
N VAL A 3 22.89 -13.23 10.87
CA VAL A 3 22.70 -11.89 10.28
C VAL A 3 22.34 -10.85 11.35
N LEU A 4 21.53 -11.24 12.34
CA LEU A 4 21.14 -10.39 13.46
C LEU A 4 22.35 -9.92 14.28
N GLY A 5 23.33 -10.81 14.49
CA GLY A 5 24.55 -10.50 15.23
C GLY A 5 25.50 -9.58 14.47
N GLN A 6 25.44 -9.55 13.13
CA GLN A 6 26.21 -8.58 12.34
C GLN A 6 25.56 -7.19 12.38
N VAL A 7 24.23 -7.11 12.30
CA VAL A 7 23.49 -5.83 12.42
C VAL A 7 23.67 -5.23 13.81
N LEU A 8 23.55 -6.02 14.88
CA LEU A 8 23.75 -5.49 16.23
C LEU A 8 25.17 -4.96 16.45
N ARG A 9 26.19 -5.59 15.86
CA ARG A 9 27.58 -5.11 15.92
C ARG A 9 27.83 -3.86 15.11
N SER A 10 27.17 -3.67 13.95
CA SER A 10 27.30 -2.44 13.17
C SER A 10 26.66 -1.23 13.86
N LEU A 11 25.68 -1.47 14.74
CA LEU A 11 24.98 -0.47 15.54
C LEU A 11 25.66 -0.16 16.88
N GLN A 12 26.73 -0.85 17.26
CA GLN A 12 27.43 -0.62 18.52
C GLN A 12 28.36 0.60 18.45
N ASP A 13 28.44 1.31 19.56
CA ASP A 13 29.34 2.43 19.80
C ASP A 13 30.73 1.89 20.19
N SER A 14 31.75 2.31 19.44
CA SER A 14 33.12 1.74 19.47
C SER A 14 33.79 1.82 20.84
N GLY A 15 33.34 2.74 21.71
CA GLY A 15 33.97 3.01 23.01
C GLY A 15 33.20 2.53 24.24
N ARG A 16 31.95 2.05 24.10
CA ARG A 16 31.08 1.74 25.27
C ARG A 16 30.33 0.42 25.21
N GLY A 17 30.37 -0.30 24.10
CA GLY A 17 29.61 -1.55 23.92
C GLY A 17 28.09 -1.37 23.88
N SER A 18 27.58 -0.15 24.10
CA SER A 18 26.17 0.22 23.96
C SER A 18 25.83 0.54 22.51
N LEU A 19 24.56 0.45 22.14
CA LEU A 19 24.09 0.88 20.82
C LEU A 19 24.29 2.40 20.64
N ASP A 20 24.81 2.78 19.47
CA ASP A 20 24.90 4.15 18.99
C ASP A 20 23.49 4.63 18.60
N PRO A 21 22.92 5.62 19.32
CA PRO A 21 21.55 6.05 19.13
C PRO A 21 21.30 6.67 17.75
N ASP A 22 22.31 7.31 17.14
CA ASP A 22 22.17 7.94 15.82
C ASP A 22 22.15 6.87 14.73
N ARG A 23 23.00 5.84 14.83
CA ARG A 23 22.97 4.69 13.92
C ARG A 23 21.67 3.90 14.01
N VAL A 24 21.16 3.69 15.22
CA VAL A 24 19.85 3.04 15.43
C VAL A 24 18.72 3.82 14.75
N CYS A 25 18.71 5.15 14.88
CA CYS A 25 17.72 5.99 14.20
C CYS A 25 17.81 5.89 12.68
N VAL A 26 19.02 5.92 12.11
CA VAL A 26 19.23 5.76 10.66
C VAL A 26 18.77 4.39 10.18
N GLN A 27 19.06 3.32 10.92
CA GLN A 27 18.61 1.98 10.56
C GLN A 27 17.08 1.86 10.60
N LEU A 28 16.44 2.31 11.67
CA LEU A 28 14.98 2.31 11.78
C LEU A 28 14.30 3.14 10.67
N LEU A 29 14.92 4.24 10.24
CA LEU A 29 14.43 5.05 9.13
C LEU A 29 14.51 4.30 7.79
N ARG A 30 15.59 3.54 7.55
CA ARG A 30 15.69 2.64 6.39
C ARG A 30 14.64 1.54 6.45
N ASP A 31 14.45 0.93 7.61
CA ASP A 31 13.46 -0.12 7.81
C ASP A 31 12.03 0.40 7.56
N CYS A 32 11.70 1.61 8.03
CA CYS A 32 10.44 2.28 7.71
C CYS A 32 10.24 2.45 6.19
N ARG A 33 11.25 2.93 5.47
CA ARG A 33 11.20 3.10 4.00
C ARG A 33 11.02 1.76 3.29
N HIS A 34 11.71 0.71 3.72
CA HIS A 34 11.54 -0.62 3.15
C HIS A 34 10.15 -1.19 3.40
N ALA A 35 9.61 -1.02 4.61
CA ALA A 35 8.26 -1.44 4.95
C ALA A 35 7.20 -0.70 4.10
N GLU A 36 7.37 0.61 3.90
CA GLU A 36 6.52 1.42 3.01
C GLU A 36 6.56 0.94 1.56
N GLN A 37 7.75 0.71 1.00
CA GLN A 37 7.92 0.17 -0.35
C GLN A 37 7.26 -1.21 -0.50
N HIS A 38 7.38 -2.05 0.52
CA HIS A 38 6.73 -3.36 0.56
C HIS A 38 5.20 -3.24 0.56
N MET A 39 4.63 -2.32 1.35
CA MET A 39 3.19 -2.02 1.34
C MET A 39 2.71 -1.56 -0.04
N LEU A 40 3.43 -0.63 -0.69
CA LEU A 40 3.10 -0.17 -2.05
C LEU A 40 3.21 -1.30 -3.09
N GLY A 41 4.10 -2.27 -2.88
CA GLY A 41 4.17 -3.49 -3.69
C GLY A 41 2.91 -4.35 -3.53
N LEU A 42 2.52 -4.63 -2.29
CA LEU A 42 1.32 -5.40 -1.96
C LEU A 42 0.04 -4.72 -2.47
N GLU A 43 -0.06 -3.40 -2.32
CA GLU A 43 -1.21 -2.64 -2.81
C GLU A 43 -1.37 -2.74 -4.33
N ARG A 44 -0.26 -2.61 -5.08
CA ARG A 44 -0.27 -2.80 -6.54
C ARG A 44 -0.76 -4.20 -6.93
N GLN A 45 -0.29 -5.24 -6.22
CA GLN A 45 -0.75 -6.61 -6.45
C GLN A 45 -2.25 -6.78 -6.15
N CYS A 46 -2.75 -6.20 -5.05
CA CYS A 46 -4.17 -6.18 -4.73
C CYS A 46 -5.00 -5.52 -5.84
N ARG A 47 -4.56 -4.35 -6.35
CA ARG A 47 -5.27 -3.65 -7.44
C ARG A 47 -5.29 -4.48 -8.73
N GLN A 48 -4.18 -5.09 -9.10
CA GLN A 48 -4.10 -5.96 -10.28
C GLN A 48 -5.05 -7.16 -10.16
N LEU A 49 -5.01 -7.87 -9.03
CA LEU A 49 -5.89 -9.01 -8.78
C LEU A 49 -7.37 -8.61 -8.75
N LYS A 50 -7.69 -7.45 -8.17
CA LYS A 50 -9.05 -6.91 -8.16
C LYS A 50 -9.55 -6.62 -9.57
N ALA A 51 -8.73 -5.98 -10.40
CA ALA A 51 -9.07 -5.71 -11.79
C ALA A 51 -9.27 -7.02 -12.60
N GLU A 52 -8.42 -8.03 -12.40
CA GLU A 52 -8.61 -9.35 -13.02
C GLU A 52 -9.89 -10.03 -12.55
N PHE A 53 -10.17 -9.98 -11.25
CA PHE A 53 -11.38 -10.52 -10.65
C PHE A 53 -12.63 -9.87 -11.25
N GLU A 54 -12.69 -8.54 -11.30
CA GLU A 54 -13.81 -7.78 -11.86
C GLU A 54 -14.03 -8.08 -13.34
N ARG A 55 -12.95 -8.13 -14.14
CA ARG A 55 -13.03 -8.48 -15.57
C ARG A 55 -13.58 -9.89 -15.78
N LEU A 56 -13.13 -10.85 -14.98
CA LEU A 56 -13.59 -12.23 -15.07
C LEU A 56 -15.03 -12.39 -14.55
N ASN A 57 -15.39 -11.65 -13.51
CA ASN A 57 -16.73 -11.64 -12.93
C ASN A 57 -17.75 -11.07 -13.93
N ALA A 58 -17.37 -10.01 -14.65
CA ALA A 58 -18.19 -9.43 -15.71
C ALA A 58 -18.49 -10.42 -16.86
N ARG A 59 -17.67 -11.46 -17.06
CA ARG A 59 -17.92 -12.51 -18.06
C ARG A 59 -18.99 -13.53 -17.65
N GLN A 60 -19.35 -13.61 -16.36
CA GLN A 60 -20.36 -14.57 -15.91
C GLN A 60 -21.75 -14.29 -16.50
N ALA A 61 -22.16 -13.02 -16.54
CA ALA A 61 -23.46 -12.64 -17.06
C ALA A 61 -23.68 -12.98 -18.56
N PRO A 62 -22.76 -12.63 -19.49
CA PRO A 62 -22.94 -13.02 -20.89
C PRO A 62 -22.87 -14.54 -21.09
N LEU A 63 -22.02 -15.25 -20.35
CA LEU A 63 -21.98 -16.72 -20.40
C LEU A 63 -23.29 -17.35 -19.94
N ALA A 64 -23.86 -16.88 -18.82
CA ALA A 64 -25.15 -17.36 -18.33
C ALA A 64 -26.29 -17.10 -19.32
N ARG A 65 -26.30 -15.93 -19.98
CA ARG A 65 -27.29 -15.63 -21.04
C ARG A 65 -27.13 -16.54 -22.26
N ARG A 66 -25.89 -16.79 -22.70
CA ARG A 66 -25.58 -17.69 -23.82
C ARG A 66 -26.07 -19.11 -23.51
N LEU A 67 -25.76 -19.60 -22.31
CA LEU A 67 -26.14 -20.94 -21.85
C LEU A 67 -27.67 -21.09 -21.81
N ALA A 68 -28.39 -20.14 -21.21
CA ALA A 68 -29.86 -20.14 -21.20
C ALA A 68 -30.46 -20.12 -22.62
N GLY A 69 -29.84 -19.38 -23.55
CA GLY A 69 -30.26 -19.36 -24.95
C GLY A 69 -30.04 -20.71 -25.65
N LEU A 70 -28.90 -21.35 -25.43
CA LEU A 70 -28.59 -22.68 -25.98
C LEU A 70 -29.51 -23.77 -25.40
N GLU A 71 -29.81 -23.71 -24.10
CA GLU A 71 -30.77 -24.62 -23.45
C GLU A 71 -32.16 -24.50 -24.08
N GLN A 72 -32.67 -23.26 -24.23
CA GLN A 72 -33.97 -23.02 -24.87
C GLN A 72 -34.00 -23.50 -26.33
N ALA A 73 -32.93 -23.25 -27.09
CA ALA A 73 -32.82 -23.72 -28.47
C ALA A 73 -32.78 -25.26 -28.55
N THR A 74 -32.10 -25.90 -27.61
CA THR A 74 -32.03 -27.37 -27.51
C THR A 74 -33.42 -27.95 -27.24
N LEU A 75 -34.16 -27.39 -26.29
CA LEU A 75 -35.53 -27.79 -25.98
C LEU A 75 -36.47 -27.58 -27.17
N ALA A 76 -36.33 -26.47 -27.91
CA ALA A 76 -37.13 -26.21 -29.10
C ALA A 76 -36.87 -27.22 -30.23
N ALA A 77 -35.60 -27.58 -30.48
CA ALA A 77 -35.23 -28.59 -31.48
C ALA A 77 -35.78 -29.99 -31.11
N LEU A 78 -35.71 -30.36 -29.82
CA LEU A 78 -36.33 -31.59 -29.32
C LEU A 78 -37.85 -31.60 -29.52
N GLY A 79 -38.53 -30.48 -29.22
CA GLY A 79 -39.97 -30.34 -29.41
C GLY A 79 -40.43 -30.44 -30.87
N ARG A 80 -39.53 -30.17 -31.83
CA ARG A 80 -39.77 -30.32 -33.27
C ARG A 80 -39.37 -31.68 -33.84
N GLY A 81 -38.77 -32.55 -33.02
CA GLY A 81 -38.25 -33.86 -33.46
C GLY A 81 -36.93 -33.77 -34.24
N GLU A 82 -36.23 -32.64 -34.20
CA GLU A 82 -34.96 -32.41 -34.92
C GLU A 82 -33.77 -33.00 -34.13
N GLU A 83 -33.73 -34.33 -33.97
CA GLU A 83 -32.79 -35.00 -33.05
C GLU A 83 -31.31 -34.68 -33.32
N GLN A 84 -30.90 -34.57 -34.59
CA GLN A 84 -29.51 -34.26 -34.94
C GLN A 84 -29.13 -32.83 -34.51
N GLN A 85 -30.05 -31.88 -34.65
CA GLN A 85 -29.84 -30.50 -34.25
C GLN A 85 -29.82 -30.37 -32.72
N ALA A 86 -30.74 -31.05 -32.04
CA ALA A 86 -30.77 -31.11 -30.58
C ALA A 86 -29.46 -31.67 -30.00
N ARG A 87 -28.91 -32.75 -30.58
CA ARG A 87 -27.62 -33.32 -30.15
C ARG A 87 -26.46 -32.34 -30.32
N ARG A 88 -26.42 -31.60 -31.43
CA ARG A 88 -25.37 -30.58 -31.66
C ARG A 88 -25.46 -29.45 -30.62
N LEU A 89 -26.66 -28.92 -30.40
CA LEU A 89 -26.88 -27.86 -29.40
C LEU A 89 -26.57 -28.34 -27.97
N ALA A 90 -26.89 -29.59 -27.63
CA ALA A 90 -26.54 -30.17 -26.34
C ALA A 90 -25.01 -30.24 -26.12
N THR A 91 -24.23 -30.55 -27.16
CA THR A 91 -22.75 -30.48 -27.07
C THR A 91 -22.27 -29.06 -26.83
N GLU A 92 -22.91 -28.05 -27.45
CA GLU A 92 -22.59 -26.64 -27.22
C GLU A 92 -22.97 -26.17 -25.81
N VAL A 93 -24.08 -26.66 -25.25
CA VAL A 93 -24.47 -26.44 -23.86
C VAL A 93 -23.40 -26.98 -22.92
N ALA A 94 -23.01 -28.25 -23.09
CA ALA A 94 -21.98 -28.88 -22.26
C ALA A 94 -20.64 -28.09 -22.31
N ALA A 95 -20.22 -27.65 -23.49
CA ALA A 95 -19.03 -26.83 -23.63
C ALA A 95 -19.15 -25.45 -22.93
N ALA A 96 -20.34 -24.84 -22.95
CA ALA A 96 -20.60 -23.59 -22.26
C ALA A 96 -20.66 -23.75 -20.73
N GLU A 97 -21.17 -24.88 -20.24
CA GLU A 97 -21.16 -25.26 -18.82
C GLU A 97 -19.72 -25.44 -18.31
N ASP A 98 -18.89 -26.18 -19.07
CA ASP A 98 -17.46 -26.35 -18.77
C ASP A 98 -16.74 -25.00 -18.70
N GLU A 99 -17.03 -24.08 -19.63
CA GLU A 99 -16.48 -22.72 -19.60
C GLU A 99 -16.95 -21.94 -18.36
N GLN A 100 -18.23 -22.05 -18.00
CA GLN A 100 -18.79 -21.40 -16.81
C GLN A 100 -18.12 -21.90 -15.52
N ASP A 101 -17.91 -23.21 -15.39
CA ASP A 101 -17.26 -23.81 -14.24
C ASP A 101 -15.77 -23.45 -14.17
N ALA A 102 -15.07 -23.42 -15.31
CA ALA A 102 -13.70 -22.93 -15.37
C ALA A 102 -13.59 -21.47 -14.90
N VAL A 103 -14.53 -20.60 -15.32
CA VAL A 103 -14.61 -19.21 -14.89
C VAL A 103 -14.88 -19.10 -13.38
N ARG A 104 -15.83 -19.88 -12.84
CA ARG A 104 -16.15 -19.91 -11.40
C ARG A 104 -14.94 -20.34 -10.58
N GLN A 105 -14.30 -21.45 -10.93
CA GLN A 105 -13.11 -21.93 -10.23
C GLN A 105 -11.96 -20.92 -10.27
N ARG A 106 -11.79 -20.20 -11.38
CA ARG A 106 -10.76 -19.17 -11.49
C ARG A 106 -11.10 -17.94 -10.63
N LEU A 107 -12.36 -17.53 -10.55
CA LEU A 107 -12.82 -16.47 -9.65
C LEU A 107 -12.59 -16.82 -8.18
N GLU A 108 -12.90 -18.05 -7.77
CA GLU A 108 -12.63 -18.49 -6.41
C GLU A 108 -11.13 -18.44 -6.08
N ARG A 109 -10.27 -18.90 -7.00
CA ARG A 109 -8.81 -18.81 -6.84
C ARG A 109 -8.34 -17.37 -6.73
N LEU A 110 -8.84 -16.47 -7.58
CA LEU A 110 -8.54 -15.04 -7.50
C LEU A 110 -9.03 -14.42 -6.19
N GLY A 111 -10.24 -14.76 -5.73
CA GLY A 111 -10.79 -14.30 -4.47
C GLY A 111 -10.01 -14.77 -3.24
N ARG A 112 -9.48 -16.01 -3.25
CA ARG A 112 -8.55 -16.49 -2.22
C ARG A 112 -7.23 -15.72 -2.24
N ARG A 113 -6.65 -15.47 -3.42
CA ARG A 113 -5.41 -14.68 -3.56
C ARG A 113 -5.60 -13.24 -3.13
N LEU A 114 -6.72 -12.61 -3.48
CA LEU A 114 -7.03 -11.23 -3.09
C LEU A 114 -7.05 -11.08 -1.56
N ARG A 115 -7.78 -11.96 -0.86
CA ARG A 115 -7.83 -11.99 0.61
C ARG A 115 -6.44 -12.18 1.21
N TYR A 116 -5.66 -13.12 0.69
CA TYR A 116 -4.28 -13.35 1.13
C TYR A 116 -3.40 -12.09 1.04
N TYR A 117 -3.47 -11.35 -0.05
CA TYR A 117 -2.68 -10.12 -0.20
C TYR A 117 -3.21 -8.96 0.65
N GLN A 118 -4.53 -8.88 0.87
CA GLN A 118 -5.13 -7.91 1.78
C GLN A 118 -4.68 -8.14 3.23
N ASP A 119 -4.72 -9.39 3.70
CA ASP A 119 -4.27 -9.74 5.05
C ASP A 119 -2.78 -9.41 5.25
N ARG A 120 -1.95 -9.69 4.24
CA ARG A 120 -0.52 -9.32 4.25
C ARG A 120 -0.30 -7.82 4.24
N TRP A 121 -1.11 -7.08 3.50
CA TRP A 121 -1.03 -5.62 3.47
C TRP A 121 -1.34 -5.05 4.85
N LEU A 122 -2.38 -5.53 5.52
CA LEU A 122 -2.71 -5.14 6.90
C LEU A 122 -1.60 -5.50 7.89
N GLY A 123 -0.97 -6.67 7.72
CA GLY A 123 0.19 -7.06 8.51
C GLY A 123 1.40 -6.14 8.30
N ALA A 124 1.65 -5.75 7.04
CA ALA A 124 2.73 -4.83 6.68
C ALA A 124 2.48 -3.41 7.21
N GLU A 125 1.23 -2.95 7.18
CA GLU A 125 0.81 -1.66 7.74
C GLU A 125 1.06 -1.59 9.26
N ARG A 126 0.65 -2.63 10.00
CA ARG A 126 0.94 -2.72 11.44
C ARG A 126 2.44 -2.69 11.71
N HIS A 127 3.22 -3.46 10.94
CA HIS A 127 4.66 -3.49 11.07
C HIS A 127 5.31 -2.13 10.79
N TYR A 128 4.87 -1.43 9.75
CA TYR A 128 5.31 -0.07 9.45
C TYR A 128 5.04 0.89 10.61
N HIS A 129 3.82 0.88 11.16
CA HIS A 129 3.48 1.73 12.30
C HIS A 129 4.30 1.41 13.56
N ASP A 130 4.58 0.13 13.80
CA ASP A 130 5.47 -0.28 14.89
C ASP A 130 6.89 0.25 14.70
N LEU A 131 7.44 0.20 13.48
CA LEU A 131 8.74 0.78 13.15
C LEU A 131 8.74 2.31 13.33
N CYS A 132 7.68 3.01 12.91
CA CYS A 132 7.55 4.45 13.12
C CYS A 132 7.53 4.81 14.61
N ARG A 133 6.82 4.03 15.43
CA ARG A 133 6.79 4.19 16.88
C ARG A 133 8.18 3.97 17.49
N GLN A 134 8.88 2.91 17.08
CA GLN A 134 10.25 2.63 17.53
C GLN A 134 11.21 3.76 17.13
N LEU A 135 11.09 4.28 15.91
CA LEU A 135 11.88 5.40 15.43
C LEU A 135 11.65 6.65 16.28
N ALA A 136 10.39 6.97 16.61
CA ALA A 136 10.06 8.10 17.48
C ALA A 136 10.70 7.95 18.87
N MET A 137 10.59 6.77 19.48
CA MET A 137 11.21 6.46 20.77
C MET A 137 12.75 6.55 20.71
N ALA A 138 13.36 6.03 19.64
CA ALA A 138 14.80 6.09 19.43
C ALA A 138 15.28 7.54 19.30
N LYS A 139 14.57 8.38 18.53
CA LYS A 139 14.87 9.82 18.41
C LYS A 139 14.76 10.54 19.75
N THR A 140 13.70 10.29 20.53
CA THR A 140 13.56 10.87 21.88
C THR A 140 14.71 10.44 22.79
N THR A 141 15.09 9.16 22.76
CA THR A 141 16.21 8.62 23.56
C THR A 141 17.54 9.24 23.15
N ALA A 142 17.79 9.39 21.84
CA ALA A 142 18.97 10.05 21.31
C ALA A 142 19.07 11.50 21.79
N CYS A 143 17.96 12.25 21.70
CA CYS A 143 17.86 13.63 22.18
C CYS A 143 18.22 13.73 23.67
N VAL A 144 17.58 12.92 24.53
CA VAL A 144 17.87 12.90 25.98
C VAL A 144 19.35 12.58 26.26
N ARG A 145 19.93 11.58 25.58
CA ARG A 145 21.36 11.24 25.74
C ARG A 145 22.27 12.40 25.35
N LYS A 146 21.99 13.09 24.23
CA LYS A 146 22.74 14.26 23.78
C LYS A 146 22.62 15.42 24.77
N THR A 147 21.43 15.72 25.27
CA THR A 147 21.23 16.74 26.30
C THR A 147 21.97 16.39 27.59
N MET A 148 21.89 15.14 28.06
CA MET A 148 22.63 14.69 29.25
C MET A 148 24.15 14.71 29.08
N ALA A 149 24.65 14.50 27.86
CA ALA A 149 26.07 14.68 27.55
C ALA A 149 26.45 16.16 27.59
N ALA A 150 25.64 17.04 26.97
CA ALA A 150 25.86 18.48 27.00
C ALA A 150 25.87 19.05 28.43
N ILE A 151 24.93 18.64 29.28
CA ILE A 151 24.89 19.02 30.71
C ILE A 151 26.16 18.56 31.43
N ARG A 152 26.62 17.32 31.20
CA ARG A 152 27.85 16.79 31.82
C ARG A 152 29.11 17.55 31.39
N HIS A 153 29.18 18.00 30.14
CA HIS A 153 30.30 18.79 29.64
C HIS A 153 30.26 20.27 30.03
N HIS A 154 29.10 20.77 30.50
CA HIS A 154 28.91 22.15 30.95
C HIS A 154 28.27 22.19 32.35
N PRO A 155 29.04 21.99 33.43
CA PRO A 155 28.52 21.85 34.80
C PRO A 155 27.84 23.10 35.37
N GLN A 156 27.87 24.25 34.67
CA GLN A 156 27.17 25.49 35.04
C GLN A 156 25.69 25.52 34.59
N VAL A 157 25.20 24.49 33.88
CA VAL A 157 23.81 24.38 33.42
C VAL A 157 22.93 23.79 34.54
N THR A 158 22.26 24.63 35.32
CA THR A 158 21.22 24.23 36.30
C THR A 158 19.92 23.80 35.61
N LEU A 159 19.04 23.04 36.30
CA LEU A 159 17.78 22.46 35.76
C LEU A 159 16.88 23.42 34.97
N VAL A 160 16.92 24.72 35.25
CA VAL A 160 16.21 25.78 34.51
C VAL A 160 16.79 25.95 33.09
N ASN A 161 18.11 25.93 32.94
CA ASN A 161 18.82 26.01 31.66
C ASN A 161 18.68 24.72 30.83
N ALA A 162 18.41 23.57 31.45
CA ALA A 162 18.17 22.32 30.71
C ALA A 162 16.86 22.37 29.90
N LYS A 163 15.84 23.06 30.40
CA LYS A 163 14.55 23.24 29.69
C LYS A 163 14.70 24.19 28.48
N GLN A 164 15.49 25.24 28.63
CA GLN A 164 15.88 26.12 27.52
C GLN A 164 16.81 25.43 26.53
N ALA A 165 17.80 24.66 26.98
CA ALA A 165 18.65 23.85 26.10
C ALA A 165 17.85 22.81 25.30
N LEU A 166 16.79 22.22 25.87
CA LEU A 166 15.86 21.35 25.14
C LEU A 166 15.06 22.10 24.07
N ALA A 167 14.62 23.33 24.36
CA ALA A 167 13.95 24.19 23.38
C ALA A 167 14.92 24.59 22.26
N ASP A 168 16.17 24.93 22.59
CA ASP A 168 17.20 25.34 21.64
C ASP A 168 17.70 24.18 20.77
N ILE A 169 17.86 22.97 21.33
CA ILE A 169 18.21 21.78 20.55
C ILE A 169 17.07 21.41 19.60
N ARG A 170 15.81 21.46 20.05
CA ARG A 170 14.65 21.25 19.18
C ARG A 170 14.54 22.31 18.09
N ALA A 171 14.78 23.58 18.42
CA ALA A 171 14.80 24.68 17.45
C ALA A 171 15.93 24.49 16.42
N ARG A 172 17.13 24.09 16.85
CA ARG A 172 18.27 23.81 15.96
C ARG A 172 18.06 22.58 15.07
N GLU A 173 17.40 21.53 15.57
CA GLU A 173 17.02 20.38 14.75
C GLU A 173 15.95 20.77 13.72
N GLN A 174 14.99 21.63 14.07
CA GLN A 174 14.02 22.20 13.12
C GLN A 174 14.62 23.23 12.14
N GLN A 175 15.69 23.94 12.53
CA GLN A 175 16.43 24.85 11.67
C GLN A 175 17.44 24.13 10.77
N LYS A 176 17.95 22.95 11.15
CA LYS A 176 18.70 22.09 10.22
C LYS A 176 17.83 21.47 9.12
N ASP A 177 16.52 21.38 9.35
CA ASP A 177 15.52 21.08 8.32
C ASP A 177 15.07 22.33 7.54
N ARG A 178 15.65 23.51 7.81
CA ARG A 178 15.38 24.78 7.10
C ARG A 178 16.68 25.55 6.82
N ASP A 179 17.33 25.22 5.71
CA ASP A 179 17.91 26.25 4.83
C ASP A 179 17.69 25.85 3.35
N PRO A 180 17.14 26.75 2.50
CA PRO A 180 16.70 26.48 1.13
C PRO A 180 17.70 26.97 0.05
N GLU A 181 17.57 26.48 -1.19
CA GLU A 181 18.04 27.17 -2.40
C GLU A 181 16.87 27.95 -3.06
N PRO A 182 17.15 29.01 -3.86
CA PRO A 182 16.27 30.17 -4.01
C PRO A 182 15.23 30.09 -5.14
N ASP A 183 14.31 31.04 -5.04
CA ASP A 183 13.16 31.40 -5.88
C ASP A 183 13.42 31.42 -7.39
N ASP A 184 12.45 30.88 -8.13
CA ASP A 184 11.69 31.66 -9.11
C ASP A 184 10.21 31.24 -9.02
N SER A 185 9.41 32.16 -8.47
CA SER A 185 7.95 32.06 -8.32
C SER A 185 7.25 32.39 -9.67
N PRO A 186 5.96 31.99 -9.93
CA PRO A 186 4.97 31.95 -8.87
C PRO A 186 3.80 30.93 -9.01
N GLN A 187 3.03 30.89 -7.92
CA GLN A 187 1.61 30.52 -7.78
C GLN A 187 1.25 29.06 -7.49
N ALA A 188 0.75 28.92 -6.26
CA ALA A 188 -0.44 28.20 -5.82
C ALA A 188 -0.96 27.05 -6.71
N LEU A 189 -1.26 25.91 -6.07
CA LEU A 189 -2.65 25.47 -5.88
C LEU A 189 -2.72 24.15 -5.09
N CYS A 190 -3.78 24.06 -4.29
CA CYS A 190 -4.28 22.86 -3.63
C CYS A 190 -4.41 21.67 -4.60
N PRO A 191 -4.26 20.41 -4.13
CA PRO A 191 -4.56 19.25 -4.95
C PRO A 191 -6.09 19.14 -5.13
N HIS A 192 -6.61 19.69 -6.21
CA HIS A 192 -7.90 19.26 -6.76
C HIS A 192 -7.65 18.00 -7.61
N SER A 193 -8.36 16.92 -7.27
CA SER A 193 -8.25 15.67 -8.03
C SER A 193 -8.72 15.87 -9.47
N ALA A 194 -8.13 15.11 -10.40
CA ALA A 194 -8.41 15.17 -11.83
C ALA A 194 -9.92 15.07 -12.18
N ASP A 195 -10.68 14.40 -11.32
CA ASP A 195 -12.14 14.23 -11.46
C ASP A 195 -12.94 15.51 -11.16
N GLN A 196 -12.48 16.37 -10.24
CA GLN A 196 -13.13 17.66 -9.97
C GLN A 196 -12.99 18.66 -11.13
N VAL A 197 -11.94 18.52 -11.93
CA VAL A 197 -11.66 19.37 -13.11
C VAL A 197 -12.50 18.92 -14.32
N LEU A 198 -12.59 17.59 -14.56
CA LEU A 198 -13.38 17.03 -15.65
C LEU A 198 -14.90 17.28 -15.48
N ALA A 199 -15.42 17.14 -14.26
CA ALA A 199 -16.84 17.39 -13.96
C ALA A 199 -17.26 18.87 -14.15
N ARG A 200 -16.32 19.82 -14.02
CA ARG A 200 -16.57 21.26 -14.21
C ARG A 200 -16.59 21.65 -15.69
N LEU A 201 -15.74 21.04 -16.52
CA LEU A 201 -15.64 21.33 -17.96
C LEU A 201 -16.83 20.76 -18.75
N GLN A 202 -17.32 19.58 -18.39
CA GLN A 202 -18.48 18.97 -19.07
C GLN A 202 -19.78 19.74 -18.87
N ARG A 203 -19.99 20.37 -17.70
CA ARG A 203 -21.16 21.24 -17.45
C ARG A 203 -21.13 22.52 -18.28
N GLN A 204 -19.96 22.98 -18.72
CA GLN A 204 -19.83 24.16 -19.59
C GLN A 204 -20.07 23.85 -21.07
N LEU A 205 -19.94 22.59 -21.51
CA LEU A 205 -20.18 22.18 -22.89
C LEU A 205 -21.63 21.80 -23.18
N GLY A 206 -22.39 21.31 -22.19
CA GLY A 206 -23.81 20.98 -22.35
C GLY A 206 -24.78 22.15 -22.18
N GLY A 207 -24.27 23.37 -22.05
CA GLY A 207 -25.03 24.58 -21.73
C GLY A 207 -24.72 25.75 -22.67
N ARG A 208 -24.80 25.54 -23.98
CA ARG A 208 -25.16 26.64 -24.89
C ARG A 208 -26.31 26.18 -25.80
N PRO A 209 -27.31 27.04 -26.03
CA PRO A 209 -28.45 26.79 -26.92
C PRO A 209 -28.03 26.58 -28.37
#